data_AF-A0A349UN36-F1
#
_entry.id   AF-A0A349UN36-F1
#
_cell.length_a   1.000
_cell.length_b   1.000
_cell.length_c   1.000
_cell.angle_alpha   90.00
_cell.angle_beta   90.00
_cell.angle_gamma   90.00
#
_symmetry.space_group_name_H-M   'P 1'
#
loop_
_entity.id
_entity.type
_entity.pdbx_description
1 polymer ?
#
loop_
_entity_poly.entity_id
_entity_poly.type
_entity_poly.pdbx_seq_one_letter_code
_entity_poly.pdbx_strand_id
1 'polypeptide(L)'
;MLGRLRRTTGLDVGLALGFSGVSYLVWALVAGNSRELVQQMIWSADLRRTAVPAFTQNVKIFFVDAGFVIDLAGVAWMILSLALVLLASRQKISISWSWVSAICQAFGAALGGVLVAWAVYMPHVVPARAGEPARTGFEQVSAISLPILVPLAVLLWVTCLIWLLVERARLSRHGPTLTDGLRTNIFR
;
A
#
# COMPACT_ATOMS: atom_id res chain seq x y z
N MET A 1 -29.50 4.51 20.34
CA MET A 1 -28.23 4.61 21.10
C MET A 1 -27.02 4.63 20.16
N LEU A 2 -26.94 5.58 19.21
CA LEU A 2 -25.94 5.59 18.12
C LEU A 2 -24.94 6.78 18.18
N GLY A 3 -24.78 7.42 19.34
CA GLY A 3 -24.26 8.79 19.39
C GLY A 3 -22.99 9.05 20.21
N ARG A 4 -22.16 8.05 20.51
CA ARG A 4 -20.85 8.32 21.14
C ARG A 4 -19.74 7.63 20.35
N LEU A 5 -19.07 8.40 19.50
CA LEU A 5 -17.76 8.05 18.98
C LEU A 5 -16.86 7.69 20.17
N ARG A 6 -16.45 6.43 20.26
CA ARG A 6 -15.47 5.96 21.24
C ARG A 6 -14.27 6.89 21.16
N ARG A 7 -13.85 7.49 22.28
CA ARG A 7 -12.62 8.31 22.33
C ARG A 7 -11.48 7.46 21.78
N THR A 8 -10.95 7.86 20.63
CA THR A 8 -9.80 7.23 19.98
C THR A 8 -8.60 7.39 20.89
N THR A 9 -8.02 6.26 21.34
CA THR A 9 -6.84 6.30 22.20
C THR A 9 -5.59 6.59 21.38
N GLY A 10 -4.53 7.08 22.02
CA GLY A 10 -3.24 7.30 21.36
C GLY A 10 -2.67 6.02 20.73
N LEU A 11 -2.89 4.88 21.39
CA LEU A 11 -2.53 3.56 20.88
C LEU A 11 -3.28 3.19 19.60
N ASP A 12 -4.59 3.45 19.54
CA ASP A 12 -5.39 3.13 18.35
C ASP A 12 -4.89 3.90 17.12
N VAL A 13 -4.53 5.19 17.29
CA VAL A 13 -3.99 6.05 16.22
C VAL A 13 -2.61 5.59 15.79
N GLY A 14 -1.73 5.25 16.74
CA GLY A 14 -0.39 4.74 16.44
C GLY A 14 -0.44 3.40 15.69
N LEU A 15 -1.32 2.49 16.10
CA LEU A 15 -1.55 1.22 15.42
C LEU A 15 -2.09 1.41 14.01
N ALA A 16 -3.09 2.29 13.82
CA ALA A 16 -3.63 2.58 12.50
C ALA A 16 -2.57 3.19 11.56
N LEU A 17 -1.70 4.05 12.09
CA LEU A 17 -0.58 4.64 11.34
C LEU A 17 0.47 3.60 10.95
N GLY A 18 0.84 2.72 11.89
CA GLY A 18 1.75 1.61 11.64
C GLY A 18 1.20 0.68 10.56
N PHE A 19 -0.07 0.30 10.69
CA PHE A 19 -0.74 -0.62 9.78
C PHE A 19 -0.90 -0.02 8.38
N SER A 20 -1.17 1.28 8.25
CA SER A 20 -1.19 1.98 6.96
C SER A 20 0.15 1.90 6.22
N GLY A 21 1.27 2.10 6.93
CA GLY A 21 2.59 2.00 6.31
C GLY A 21 2.95 0.57 5.92
N VAL A 22 2.72 -0.39 6.82
CA VAL A 22 2.94 -1.82 6.54
C VAL A 22 2.10 -2.29 5.36
N SER A 23 0.84 -1.90 5.26
CA SER A 23 -0.02 -2.25 4.13
C SER A 23 0.52 -1.72 2.79
N TYR A 24 1.08 -0.51 2.77
CA TYR A 24 1.73 0.02 1.57
C TYR A 24 3.02 -0.75 1.24
N LEU A 25 3.82 -1.13 2.23
CA LEU A 25 5.02 -1.95 1.99
C LEU A 25 4.67 -3.31 1.40
N VAL A 26 3.60 -3.95 1.89
CA VAL A 26 3.07 -5.18 1.29
C VAL A 26 2.65 -4.94 -0.15
N TRP A 27 1.94 -3.84 -0.44
CA TRP A 27 1.59 -3.46 -1.81
C TRP A 27 2.81 -3.32 -2.72
N ALA A 28 3.80 -2.54 -2.29
CA ALA A 28 5.02 -2.30 -3.05
C ALA A 28 5.81 -3.59 -3.29
N LEU A 29 5.91 -4.46 -2.27
CA LEU A 29 6.56 -5.76 -2.39
C LEU A 29 5.85 -6.65 -3.41
N VAL A 30 4.51 -6.75 -3.34
CA VAL A 30 3.75 -7.56 -4.29
C VAL A 30 3.84 -6.98 -5.70
N ALA A 31 3.73 -5.66 -5.86
CA ALA A 31 3.87 -5.02 -7.16
C ALA A 31 5.26 -5.26 -7.79
N GLY A 32 6.33 -5.13 -6.99
CA GLY A 32 7.70 -5.38 -7.42
C GLY A 32 7.95 -6.83 -7.80
N ASN A 33 7.61 -7.77 -6.91
CA ASN A 33 7.74 -9.20 -7.18
C ASN A 33 6.90 -9.63 -8.38
N SER A 34 5.69 -9.09 -8.51
CA SER A 34 4.82 -9.40 -9.65
C SER A 34 5.42 -8.94 -10.97
N ARG A 35 5.99 -7.73 -11.00
CA ARG A 35 6.66 -7.18 -12.18
C ARG A 35 7.86 -8.03 -12.56
N GLU A 36 8.69 -8.40 -11.58
CA GLU A 36 9.87 -9.24 -11.80
C GLU A 36 9.46 -10.64 -12.30
N LEU A 37 8.49 -11.30 -11.66
CA LEU A 37 8.01 -12.61 -12.07
C LEU A 37 7.42 -12.61 -13.48
N VAL A 38 6.61 -11.60 -13.82
CA VAL A 38 6.03 -11.47 -15.16
C VAL A 38 7.12 -11.17 -16.19
N GLN A 39 8.10 -10.32 -15.88
CA GLN A 39 9.23 -10.06 -16.76
C GLN A 39 10.09 -11.31 -16.99
N GLN A 40 10.43 -12.06 -15.93
CA GLN A 40 11.16 -13.33 -16.03
C GLN A 40 10.36 -14.36 -16.83
N MET A 41 9.04 -14.41 -16.65
CA MET A 41 8.17 -15.29 -17.40
C MET A 41 8.14 -14.92 -18.89
N ILE A 42 7.96 -13.64 -19.24
CA ILE A 42 7.99 -13.16 -20.62
C ILE A 42 9.35 -13.43 -21.24
N TRP A 43 10.43 -13.14 -20.52
CA TRP A 43 11.77 -13.47 -20.96
C TRP A 43 11.92 -14.95 -21.27
N SER A 44 11.42 -15.81 -20.37
CA SER A 44 11.44 -17.25 -20.58
C SER A 44 10.56 -17.69 -21.74
N ALA A 45 9.44 -17.01 -22.00
CA ALA A 45 8.51 -17.31 -23.08
C ALA A 45 9.03 -16.82 -24.44
N ASP A 46 9.70 -15.67 -24.48
CA ASP A 46 10.31 -15.10 -25.68
C ASP A 46 11.56 -15.90 -26.09
N LEU A 47 12.39 -16.26 -25.09
CA LEU A 47 13.44 -17.27 -25.25
C LEU A 47 12.92 -18.63 -25.76
N ARG A 48 11.62 -18.91 -25.64
CA ARG A 48 10.97 -20.14 -26.12
C ARG A 48 10.09 -19.91 -27.36
N ARG A 49 9.95 -18.67 -27.85
CA ARG A 49 9.02 -18.25 -28.91
C ARG A 49 7.61 -18.85 -28.75
N THR A 50 7.17 -19.01 -27.51
CA THR A 50 5.84 -19.52 -27.20
C THR A 50 4.83 -18.39 -27.24
N ALA A 51 3.69 -18.63 -27.88
CA ALA A 51 2.57 -17.70 -27.79
C ALA A 51 2.14 -17.57 -26.31
N VAL A 52 2.29 -16.37 -25.77
CA VAL A 52 1.84 -16.05 -24.41
C VAL A 52 0.31 -16.07 -24.40
N PRO A 53 -0.33 -16.81 -23.47
CA PRO A 53 -1.78 -16.79 -23.35
C PRO A 53 -2.31 -15.36 -23.22
N ALA A 54 -3.46 -15.05 -23.83
CA ALA A 54 -4.05 -13.72 -23.80
C ALA A 54 -4.25 -13.19 -22.36
N PHE A 55 -4.59 -14.08 -21.43
CA PHE A 55 -4.70 -13.74 -20.00
C PHE A 55 -3.37 -13.22 -19.44
N THR A 56 -2.27 -13.92 -19.70
CA THR A 56 -0.95 -13.52 -19.22
C THR A 56 -0.43 -12.26 -19.93
N GLN A 57 -0.80 -12.05 -21.20
CA GLN A 57 -0.51 -10.81 -21.91
C GLN A 57 -1.26 -9.60 -21.29
N ASN A 58 -2.50 -9.77 -20.86
CA ASN A 58 -3.23 -8.73 -20.12
C ASN A 58 -2.57 -8.42 -18.77
N VAL A 59 -2.10 -9.46 -18.06
CA VAL A 59 -1.36 -9.29 -16.80
C VAL A 59 -0.03 -8.55 -17.03
N LYS A 60 0.67 -8.81 -18.14
CA LYS A 60 1.85 -8.01 -18.54
C LYS A 60 1.49 -6.54 -18.72
N ILE A 61 0.47 -6.25 -19.53
CA ILE A 61 0.08 -4.86 -19.83
C ILE A 61 -0.24 -4.13 -18.53
N PHE A 62 -0.95 -4.80 -17.61
CA PHE A 62 -1.33 -4.21 -16.35
C PHE A 62 -0.15 -4.01 -15.38
N PHE A 63 0.63 -5.06 -15.09
CA PHE A 63 1.67 -5.02 -14.03
C PHE A 63 3.03 -4.51 -14.48
N VAL A 64 3.36 -4.68 -15.77
CA VAL A 64 4.65 -4.32 -16.33
C VAL A 64 4.55 -3.02 -17.13
N ASP A 65 3.64 -2.95 -18.11
CA ASP A 65 3.57 -1.76 -18.98
C ASP A 65 2.90 -0.58 -18.25
N ALA A 66 1.84 -0.85 -17.48
CA ALA A 66 1.16 0.12 -16.62
C ALA A 66 1.63 0.07 -15.15
N GLY A 67 2.75 -0.61 -14.86
CA GLY A 67 3.23 -0.79 -13.49
C GLY A 67 3.50 0.52 -12.75
N PHE A 68 3.90 1.59 -13.45
CA PHE A 68 4.00 2.94 -12.88
C PHE A 68 2.66 3.45 -12.32
N VAL A 69 1.54 3.18 -13.00
CA VAL A 69 0.21 3.58 -12.54
C VAL A 69 -0.17 2.82 -11.26
N ILE A 70 0.18 1.54 -11.17
CA ILE A 70 -0.02 0.72 -9.97
C ILE A 70 0.81 1.24 -8.80
N ASP A 71 2.06 1.64 -9.05
CA ASP A 71 2.94 2.20 -8.03
C ASP A 71 2.37 3.53 -7.51
N LEU A 72 1.93 4.43 -8.41
CA LEU A 72 1.25 5.67 -8.05
C LEU A 72 -0.06 5.44 -7.28
N ALA A 73 -0.86 4.47 -7.71
CA ALA A 73 -2.11 4.11 -7.02
C ALA A 73 -1.83 3.65 -5.58
N GLY A 74 -0.78 2.85 -5.37
CA GLY A 74 -0.34 2.43 -4.04
C GLY A 74 0.04 3.62 -3.15
N VAL A 75 0.81 4.58 -3.68
CA VAL A 75 1.21 5.79 -2.94
C VAL A 75 0.01 6.68 -2.64
N ALA A 76 -0.87 6.91 -3.63
CA ALA A 76 -2.08 7.70 -3.45
C ALA A 76 -3.00 7.08 -2.39
N TRP A 77 -3.13 5.76 -2.37
CA TRP A 77 -3.89 5.04 -1.36
C TRP A 77 -3.26 5.17 0.04
N MET A 78 -1.92 5.10 0.12
CA MET A 78 -1.22 5.35 1.37
C MET A 78 -1.49 6.78 1.88
N ILE A 79 -1.40 7.79 1.02
CA ILE A 79 -1.71 9.19 1.37
C ILE A 79 -3.14 9.32 1.90
N LEU A 80 -4.11 8.67 1.24
CA LEU A 80 -5.50 8.64 1.69
C LEU A 80 -5.61 7.99 3.09
N SER A 81 -4.99 6.84 3.31
CA SER A 81 -4.98 6.16 4.61
C SER A 81 -4.37 7.04 5.71
N LEU A 82 -3.27 7.75 5.42
CA LEU A 82 -2.66 8.70 6.34
C LEU A 82 -3.56 9.89 6.63
N ALA A 83 -4.22 10.46 5.61
CA ALA A 83 -5.18 11.53 5.79
C ALA A 83 -6.35 11.09 6.69
N LEU A 84 -6.85 9.87 6.53
CA LEU A 84 -7.87 9.30 7.41
C LEU A 84 -7.38 9.17 8.86
N VAL A 85 -6.13 8.70 9.07
CA VAL A 85 -5.52 8.66 10.41
C VAL A 85 -5.43 10.05 11.03
N LEU A 86 -5.04 11.07 10.26
CA LEU A 86 -4.98 12.46 10.72
C LEU A 86 -6.37 13.04 11.06
N LEU A 87 -7.38 12.75 10.26
CA LEU A 87 -8.75 13.20 10.54
C LEU A 87 -9.33 12.48 11.77
N ALA A 88 -9.01 11.20 11.95
CA ALA A 88 -9.41 10.41 13.11
C ALA A 88 -8.69 10.85 14.39
N SER A 89 -7.42 11.25 14.30
CA SER A 89 -6.65 11.76 15.45
C SER A 89 -7.25 13.07 15.98
N ARG A 90 -7.81 13.89 15.08
CA ARG A 90 -8.54 15.13 15.39
C ARG A 90 -10.02 14.91 15.74
N GLN A 91 -10.45 13.65 15.92
CA GLN A 91 -11.83 13.26 16.24
C GLN A 91 -12.88 13.76 15.23
N LYS A 92 -12.48 14.06 13.98
CA LYS A 92 -13.40 14.49 12.92
C LYS A 92 -14.14 13.31 12.28
N ILE A 93 -13.52 12.13 12.28
CA ILE A 93 -14.07 10.89 11.70
C ILE A 93 -13.78 9.69 12.61
N SER A 94 -14.50 8.59 12.39
CA SER A 94 -14.21 7.32 13.04
C SER A 94 -12.89 6.72 12.55
N ILE A 95 -12.08 6.20 13.47
CA ILE A 95 -10.82 5.51 13.14
C ILE A 95 -11.05 4.22 12.35
N SER A 96 -12.26 3.65 12.39
CA SER A 96 -12.61 2.46 11.59
C SER A 96 -12.34 2.66 10.09
N TRP A 97 -12.46 3.89 9.58
CA TRP A 97 -12.20 4.20 8.17
C TRP A 97 -10.74 4.02 7.77
N SER A 98 -9.78 4.40 8.63
CA SER A 98 -8.36 4.16 8.34
C SER A 98 -8.03 2.67 8.36
N TRP A 99 -8.65 1.91 9.26
CA TRP A 99 -8.50 0.45 9.29
C TRP A 99 -9.04 -0.22 8.03
N VAL A 100 -10.26 0.14 7.62
CA VAL A 100 -10.86 -0.37 6.39
C VAL A 100 -10.00 -0.03 5.18
N SER A 101 -9.51 1.20 5.07
CA SER A 101 -8.64 1.61 3.95
C SER A 101 -7.37 0.77 3.86
N ALA A 102 -6.66 0.58 4.98
CA ALA A 102 -5.44 -0.23 5.00
C ALA A 102 -5.71 -1.71 4.73
N ILE A 103 -6.81 -2.26 5.27
CA ILE A 103 -7.23 -3.64 4.97
C ILE A 103 -7.52 -3.80 3.47
N CYS A 104 -8.28 -2.87 2.87
CA CYS A 104 -8.57 -2.89 1.43
C CYS A 104 -7.30 -2.81 0.58
N GLN A 105 -6.32 -1.99 0.99
CA GLN A 105 -5.03 -1.91 0.30
C GLN A 105 -4.27 -3.24 0.37
N ALA A 106 -4.21 -3.88 1.54
CA ALA A 106 -3.58 -5.20 1.69
C ALA A 106 -4.31 -6.30 0.87
N PHE A 107 -5.64 -6.29 0.85
CA PHE A 107 -6.43 -7.21 0.02
C PHE A 107 -6.21 -6.97 -1.47
N GLY A 108 -6.14 -5.71 -1.92
CA GLY A 108 -5.83 -5.37 -3.30
C GLY A 108 -4.45 -5.89 -3.72
N ALA A 109 -3.45 -5.75 -2.85
CA ALA A 109 -2.12 -6.33 -3.06
C ALA A 109 -2.20 -7.86 -3.17
N ALA A 110 -2.86 -8.53 -2.22
CA ALA A 110 -2.99 -9.99 -2.22
C ALA A 110 -3.70 -10.52 -3.48
N LEU A 111 -4.80 -9.90 -3.89
CA LEU A 111 -5.51 -10.24 -5.12
C LEU A 111 -4.62 -10.06 -6.35
N GLY A 112 -3.86 -8.97 -6.41
CA GLY A 112 -2.88 -8.75 -7.47
C GLY A 112 -1.82 -9.85 -7.53
N GLY A 113 -1.28 -10.25 -6.38
CA GLY A 113 -0.32 -11.35 -6.29
C GLY A 113 -0.89 -12.70 -6.73
N VAL A 114 -2.14 -13.01 -6.35
CA VAL A 114 -2.84 -14.23 -6.80
C VAL A 114 -3.05 -14.23 -8.31
N LEU A 115 -3.47 -13.10 -8.89
CA LEU A 115 -3.65 -12.98 -10.34
C LEU A 115 -2.34 -13.22 -11.10
N VAL A 116 -1.24 -12.68 -10.59
CA VAL A 116 0.09 -12.85 -11.20
C VAL A 116 0.59 -14.29 -11.05
N ALA A 117 0.45 -14.89 -9.86
CA ALA A 117 0.80 -16.28 -9.64
C ALA A 117 0.01 -17.22 -10.58
N TRP A 118 -1.29 -16.95 -10.77
CA TRP A 118 -2.12 -17.70 -11.71
C TRP A 118 -1.62 -17.54 -13.15
N ALA A 119 -1.28 -16.31 -13.56
CA ALA A 119 -0.79 -16.04 -14.91
C ALA A 119 0.54 -16.73 -15.23
N VAL A 120 1.41 -16.86 -14.22
CA VAL A 120 2.72 -17.53 -14.33
C VAL A 120 2.59 -19.05 -14.32
N TYR A 121 1.59 -19.63 -13.64
CA TYR A 121 1.40 -21.07 -13.52
C TYR A 121 0.64 -21.75 -14.68
N MET A 122 0.08 -20.99 -15.64
CA MET A 122 -0.58 -21.61 -16.80
C MET A 122 0.43 -22.42 -17.64
N PRO A 123 0.15 -23.69 -18.00
CA PRO A 123 1.12 -24.56 -18.67
C PRO A 123 1.49 -24.03 -20.06
N HIS A 124 2.79 -23.79 -20.29
CA HIS A 124 3.33 -23.37 -21.59
C HIS A 124 3.86 -24.61 -22.35
N VAL A 125 3.41 -24.81 -23.59
CA VAL A 125 3.82 -25.93 -24.44
C VAL A 125 5.24 -25.67 -25.00
N VAL A 126 6.11 -26.68 -24.91
CA VAL A 126 7.56 -26.74 -25.26
C VAL A 126 7.74 -26.81 -26.80
N PRO A 127 8.69 -26.11 -27.50
CA PRO A 127 10.15 -26.20 -27.37
C PRO A 127 10.94 -24.87 -27.55
N ALA A 128 12.23 -24.95 -27.88
CA ALA A 128 13.33 -24.13 -27.36
C ALA A 128 13.91 -23.00 -28.26
N ARG A 129 14.59 -22.04 -27.58
CA ARG A 129 15.67 -21.08 -27.95
C ARG A 129 15.30 -19.82 -28.78
N ALA A 130 15.51 -18.63 -28.21
CA ALA A 130 16.55 -17.63 -28.54
C ALA A 130 16.27 -16.20 -28.01
N GLY A 131 17.32 -15.47 -27.60
CA GLY A 131 17.47 -13.99 -27.65
C GLY A 131 16.74 -13.12 -26.62
N GLU A 132 17.41 -12.06 -26.12
CA GLU A 132 16.78 -11.03 -25.27
C GLU A 132 15.90 -10.08 -26.12
N PRO A 133 14.59 -9.89 -25.82
CA PRO A 133 13.77 -8.88 -26.48
C PRO A 133 14.12 -7.46 -26.00
N ALA A 134 14.04 -6.49 -26.93
CA ALA A 134 14.18 -5.07 -26.63
C ALA A 134 13.02 -4.58 -25.75
N ARG A 135 13.34 -4.00 -24.58
CA ARG A 135 12.36 -3.42 -23.64
C ARG A 135 11.70 -2.16 -24.21
N THR A 136 10.40 -2.00 -23.97
CA THR A 136 9.68 -0.78 -24.37
C THR A 136 9.97 0.39 -23.41
N GLY A 137 9.77 1.63 -23.86
CA GLY A 137 10.01 2.82 -23.01
C GLY A 137 9.16 2.86 -21.73
N PHE A 138 7.93 2.35 -21.78
CA PHE A 138 7.05 2.25 -20.60
C PHE A 138 7.53 1.18 -19.59
N GLU A 139 8.09 0.07 -20.08
CA GLU A 139 8.70 -0.95 -19.22
C GLU A 139 9.91 -0.39 -18.46
N GLN A 140 10.70 0.50 -19.09
CA GLN A 140 11.83 1.16 -18.43
C GLN A 140 11.36 2.11 -17.32
N VAL A 141 10.34 2.95 -17.60
CA VAL A 141 9.75 3.85 -16.59
C VAL A 141 9.18 3.04 -15.42
N SER A 142 8.49 1.93 -15.71
CA SER A 142 7.95 1.06 -14.68
C SER A 142 9.02 0.30 -13.88
N ALA A 143 10.19 0.04 -14.43
CA ALA A 143 11.29 -0.58 -13.67
C ALA A 143 11.92 0.41 -12.68
N ILE A 144 11.97 1.70 -13.05
CA ILE A 144 12.60 2.77 -12.27
C ILE A 144 11.63 3.35 -11.22
N SER A 145 10.32 3.27 -11.44
CA SER A 145 9.32 3.90 -10.58
C SER A 145 9.33 3.41 -9.14
N LEU A 146 9.33 2.10 -8.93
CA LEU A 146 9.23 1.47 -7.62
C LEU A 146 10.42 1.79 -6.69
N PRO A 147 11.70 1.67 -7.13
CA PRO A 147 12.84 2.04 -6.29
C PRO A 147 12.91 3.53 -5.95
N ILE A 148 12.21 4.41 -6.68
CA ILE A 148 12.10 5.84 -6.36
C ILE A 148 10.91 6.10 -5.42
N LEU A 149 9.74 5.52 -5.73
CA LEU A 149 8.50 5.77 -4.99
C LEU A 149 8.50 5.16 -3.59
N VAL A 150 9.16 4.02 -3.39
CA VAL A 150 9.25 3.39 -2.06
C VAL A 150 9.98 4.28 -1.05
N PRO A 151 11.20 4.79 -1.31
CA PRO A 151 11.87 5.74 -0.42
C PRO A 151 11.03 6.99 -0.14
N LEU A 152 10.40 7.59 -1.16
CA LEU A 152 9.55 8.76 -0.99
C LEU A 152 8.35 8.47 -0.08
N ALA A 153 7.70 7.32 -0.28
CA ALA A 153 6.58 6.89 0.54
C ALA A 153 7.00 6.60 1.99
N VAL A 154 8.14 5.94 2.19
CA VAL A 154 8.70 5.69 3.53
C VAL A 154 9.03 7.00 4.23
N LEU A 155 9.67 7.95 3.54
CA LEU A 155 9.95 9.28 4.09
C LEU A 155 8.65 9.99 4.50
N LEU A 156 7.64 9.98 3.64
CA LEU A 156 6.34 10.58 3.93
C LEU A 156 5.66 9.93 5.15
N TRP A 157 5.67 8.60 5.22
CA TRP A 157 5.11 7.84 6.34
C TRP A 157 5.84 8.13 7.65
N VAL A 158 7.17 8.04 7.67
CA VAL A 158 8.00 8.33 8.85
C VAL A 158 7.84 9.78 9.29
N THR A 159 7.78 10.73 8.36
CA THR A 159 7.55 12.14 8.66
C THR A 159 6.19 12.34 9.34
N CYS A 160 5.14 11.69 8.84
CA CYS A 160 3.81 11.74 9.44
C CYS A 160 3.81 11.14 10.86
N LEU A 161 4.53 10.04 11.06
CA LEU A 161 4.69 9.38 12.36
C LEU A 161 5.40 10.26 13.37
N ILE A 162 6.56 10.83 13.01
CA ILE A 162 7.30 11.73 13.89
C ILE A 162 6.44 12.96 14.21
N TRP A 163 5.77 13.53 13.20
CA TRP A 163 4.93 14.71 13.40
C TRP A 163 3.79 14.44 14.40
N LEU A 164 3.07 13.33 14.26
CA LEU A 164 2.00 12.94 15.19
C LEU A 164 2.53 12.64 16.61
N LEU A 165 3.70 12.00 16.72
CA LEU A 165 4.33 11.77 18.03
C LEU A 165 4.73 13.09 18.70
N VAL A 166 5.28 14.04 17.95
CA VAL A 166 5.64 15.37 18.46
C VAL A 166 4.40 16.17 18.87
N GLU A 167 3.34 16.16 18.07
CA GLU A 167 2.08 16.83 18.40
C GLU A 167 1.47 16.26 19.69
N ARG A 168 1.50 14.94 19.85
CA ARG A 168 1.08 14.25 21.08
C ARG A 168 1.95 14.60 22.27
N ALA A 169 3.28 14.62 22.11
CA ALA A 169 4.19 14.99 23.19
C ALA A 169 3.99 16.44 23.66
N ARG A 170 3.69 17.36 22.72
CA ARG A 170 3.35 18.76 23.04
C ARG A 170 2.02 18.90 23.78
N LEU A 171 1.01 18.11 23.40
CA LEU A 171 -0.28 18.09 24.08
C LEU A 171 -0.18 17.45 25.48
N SER A 172 0.61 16.39 25.63
CA SER A 172 0.83 15.73 26.94
C SER A 172 1.59 16.60 27.94
N ARG A 173 2.33 17.63 27.49
CA ARG A 173 2.94 18.64 28.39
C ARG A 173 1.89 19.57 29.02
N HIS A 174 0.73 19.74 28.38
CA HIS A 174 -0.42 20.38 29.00
C HIS A 174 -1.16 19.30 29.78
N GLY A 175 -0.75 19.10 31.04
CA GLY A 175 -1.33 18.09 31.93
C GLY A 175 -2.88 18.17 32.00
N PRO A 176 -3.55 17.10 32.45
CA PRO A 176 -5.00 17.09 32.60
C PRO A 176 -5.44 18.32 33.40
N THR A 177 -6.24 19.18 32.76
CA THR A 177 -6.76 20.37 33.41
C THR A 177 -7.74 19.95 34.52
N LEU A 178 -7.78 20.67 35.64
CA LEU A 178 -8.65 20.39 36.79
C LEU A 178 -10.13 20.22 36.41
N THR A 179 -10.55 20.81 35.29
CA THR A 179 -11.87 20.66 34.66
C THR A 179 -12.18 19.24 34.18
N ASP A 180 -11.19 18.45 33.77
CA ASP A 180 -11.39 17.06 33.36
C ASP A 180 -11.66 16.14 34.56
N GLY A 181 -11.03 16.41 35.72
CA GLY A 181 -11.28 15.68 36.96
C GLY A 181 -12.66 15.99 37.58
N LEU A 182 -13.13 17.23 37.42
CA LEU A 182 -14.47 17.64 37.88
C LEU A 182 -15.59 16.97 37.06
N ARG A 183 -15.43 16.83 35.74
CA ARG A 183 -16.45 16.16 34.90
C ARG A 183 -16.58 14.66 35.18
N THR A 184 -15.53 13.99 35.63
CA THR A 184 -15.59 12.56 35.95
C THR A 184 -16.23 12.24 37.29
N ASN A 185 -16.28 13.19 38.23
CA ASN A 185 -16.90 12.99 39.56
C ASN A 185 -18.36 13.43 39.66
N ILE A 186 -18.87 14.26 38.74
CA ILE A 186 -20.29 14.69 38.75
C ILE A 186 -21.22 13.58 38.24
N PHE A 187 -20.70 12.56 37.56
CA PHE A 187 -21.45 11.40 37.06
C PHE A 187 -21.30 10.13 37.91
N ARG A 188 -20.82 10.25 39.16
CA ARG A 188 -20.83 9.16 40.13
C ARG A 188 -22.00 9.30 41.10
#